data_AF-A0A1E7FBB9-F1
#
_entry.id   AF-A0A1E7FBB9-F1
#
_cell.length_a   1.000
_cell.length_b   1.000
_cell.length_c   1.000
_cell.angle_alpha   90.00
_cell.angle_beta   90.00
_cell.angle_gamma   90.00
#
_symmetry.space_group_name_H-M   'P 1'
#
loop_
_entity.id
_entity.type
_entity.pdbx_description
1 polymer ?
#
loop_
_entity_poly.entity_id
_entity_poly.type
_entity_poly.pdbx_seq_one_letter_code
_entity_poly.pdbx_strand_id
1 'polypeptide(L)'
;MDGVKDVALQPWSEFVSAAGFVGSDSAVSSLMNGKDISNYVLSNSALGEEDAALEEGATEEEIAVAAFCNAWLDVIGLAVMGRLLEKIMRISQLTSKGCEHLTADLNYLINVFSALGVAGHPHPLVSHMATLATLSDSDLKAQIESRNSASEVENALRAVEARIALIRGIPTE
;
A
#
# COMPACT_ATOMS: atom_id res chain seq x y z
N MET A 1 18.02 -3.23 -10.56
CA MET A 1 17.61 -2.19 -11.54
C MET A 1 16.87 -1.11 -10.77
N ASP A 2 17.59 -0.39 -9.93
CA ASP A 2 16.93 0.41 -8.87
C ASP A 2 16.25 1.67 -9.44
N GLY A 3 16.69 2.16 -10.61
CA GLY A 3 16.13 3.36 -11.23
C GLY A 3 14.76 3.21 -11.91
N VAL A 4 14.20 1.99 -12.06
CA VAL A 4 12.86 1.84 -12.68
C VAL A 4 11.75 2.07 -11.66
N LYS A 5 12.02 1.84 -10.37
CA LYS A 5 11.04 2.06 -9.28
C LYS A 5 10.67 3.53 -9.10
N ASP A 6 11.54 4.44 -9.52
CA ASP A 6 11.27 5.88 -9.48
C ASP A 6 10.05 6.29 -10.33
N VAL A 7 9.70 5.50 -11.35
CA VAL A 7 8.49 5.70 -12.16
C VAL A 7 7.22 5.61 -11.30
N ALA A 8 7.24 4.78 -10.26
CA ALA A 8 6.11 4.63 -9.35
C ALA A 8 6.10 5.69 -8.23
N LEU A 9 7.20 6.41 -7.96
CA LEU A 9 7.27 7.37 -6.84
C LEU A 9 6.24 8.49 -6.95
N GLN A 10 5.96 8.99 -8.15
CA GLN A 10 5.00 10.08 -8.33
C GLN A 10 3.59 9.69 -7.85
N PRO A 11 2.97 8.58 -8.32
CA PRO A 11 1.71 8.07 -7.77
C PRO A 11 1.68 7.99 -6.24
N TRP A 12 2.76 7.52 -5.63
CA TRP A 12 2.87 7.38 -4.18
C TRP A 12 2.99 8.72 -3.46
N SER A 13 3.73 9.67 -4.04
CA SER A 13 3.83 11.03 -3.53
C SER A 13 2.46 11.73 -3.55
N GLU A 14 1.69 11.55 -4.63
CA GLU A 14 0.34 12.08 -4.76
C GLU A 14 -0.63 11.41 -3.76
N PHE A 15 -0.51 10.09 -3.54
CA PHE A 15 -1.28 9.37 -2.53
C PHE A 15 -1.04 9.91 -1.12
N VAL A 16 0.23 10.02 -0.71
CA VAL A 16 0.61 10.48 0.62
C VAL A 16 0.22 11.96 0.82
N SER A 17 0.35 12.78 -0.24
CA SER A 17 -0.13 14.17 -0.23
C SER A 17 -1.65 14.26 -0.09
N ALA A 18 -2.41 13.37 -0.76
CA ALA A 18 -3.87 13.31 -0.63
C ALA A 18 -4.33 12.86 0.76
N ALA A 19 -3.48 12.13 1.50
CA ALA A 19 -3.69 11.83 2.91
C ALA A 19 -3.36 13.02 3.84
N GLY A 20 -2.76 14.09 3.31
CA GLY A 20 -2.40 15.30 4.06
C GLY A 20 -1.00 15.29 4.66
N PHE A 21 -0.14 14.33 4.29
CA PHE A 21 1.25 14.33 4.70
C PHE A 21 2.12 15.10 3.69
N VAL A 22 2.97 15.98 4.21
CA VAL A 22 4.01 16.68 3.45
C VAL A 22 5.34 16.33 4.10
N GLY A 23 6.14 15.50 3.44
CA GLY A 23 7.42 15.04 3.97
C GLY A 23 8.39 14.64 2.87
N SER A 24 9.44 13.90 3.25
CA SER A 24 10.54 13.56 2.35
C SER A 24 10.20 12.46 1.35
N ASP A 25 10.86 12.47 0.19
CA ASP A 25 10.80 11.39 -0.80
C ASP A 25 11.27 10.04 -0.22
N SER A 26 12.13 10.09 0.80
CA SER A 26 12.56 8.89 1.53
C SER A 26 11.40 8.23 2.26
N ALA A 27 10.54 8.99 2.93
CA ALA A 27 9.37 8.44 3.60
C ALA A 27 8.39 7.84 2.58
N VAL A 28 8.17 8.54 1.45
CA VAL A 28 7.32 8.04 0.36
C VAL A 28 7.88 6.73 -0.22
N SER A 29 9.19 6.67 -0.42
CA SER A 29 9.89 5.47 -0.92
C SER A 29 9.74 4.28 0.04
N SER A 30 9.87 4.52 1.35
CA SER A 30 9.65 3.48 2.36
C SER A 30 8.20 2.99 2.39
N LEU A 31 7.22 3.88 2.20
CA LEU A 31 5.82 3.48 2.08
C LEU A 31 5.58 2.64 0.82
N MET A 32 6.17 3.03 -0.30
CA MET A 32 6.06 2.33 -1.59
C MET A 32 6.70 0.95 -1.60
N ASN A 33 7.82 0.77 -0.88
CA ASN A 33 8.54 -0.50 -0.85
C ASN A 33 7.77 -1.61 -0.11
N GLY A 34 6.85 -1.24 0.80
CA GLY A 34 5.99 -2.17 1.54
C GLY A 34 6.71 -3.00 2.61
N LYS A 35 7.91 -3.54 2.29
CA LYS A 35 8.77 -4.27 3.23
C LYS A 35 9.10 -3.44 4.46
N ASP A 36 9.43 -2.17 4.25
CA ASP A 36 9.85 -1.23 5.30
C ASP A 36 8.73 -0.88 6.28
N ILE A 37 7.47 -1.16 5.92
CA ILE A 37 6.28 -0.85 6.73
C ILE A 37 5.50 -2.06 7.20
N SER A 38 5.99 -3.27 6.87
CA SER A 38 5.32 -4.54 7.20
C SER A 38 5.03 -4.71 8.70
N ASN A 39 5.90 -4.19 9.57
CA ASN A 39 5.72 -4.23 11.04
C ASN A 39 4.79 -3.13 11.57
N TYR A 40 4.42 -2.16 10.75
CA TYR A 40 3.58 -1.04 11.14
C TYR A 40 2.12 -1.22 10.72
N VAL A 41 1.79 -2.21 9.89
CA VAL A 41 0.43 -2.44 9.36
C VAL A 41 -0.33 -3.50 10.16
N LEU A 42 -1.64 -3.29 10.30
CA LEU A 42 -2.55 -4.14 11.11
C LEU A 42 -2.78 -5.54 10.53
N SER A 43 -2.81 -5.65 9.20
CA SER A 43 -3.05 -6.91 8.48
C SER A 43 -2.04 -6.97 7.36
N ASN A 44 -1.05 -7.84 7.50
CA ASN A 44 -0.09 -8.10 6.44
C ASN A 44 -0.56 -9.34 5.67
N SER A 45 -1.26 -9.14 4.56
CA SER A 45 -1.36 -10.19 3.55
C SER A 45 0.05 -10.35 3.01
N ALA A 46 0.78 -11.32 3.56
CA ALA A 46 2.22 -11.41 3.42
C ALA A 46 2.68 -11.12 1.99
N LEU A 47 3.72 -10.30 1.86
CA LEU A 47 4.52 -10.23 0.66
C LEU A 47 4.96 -11.65 0.34
N GLY A 48 4.31 -12.28 -0.64
CA GLY A 48 4.73 -13.60 -1.08
C GLY A 48 6.16 -13.47 -1.58
N GLU A 49 7.11 -14.05 -0.85
CA GLU A 49 8.42 -14.42 -1.40
C GLU A 49 8.23 -15.68 -2.25
N GLU A 50 7.25 -15.66 -3.16
CA GLU A 50 7.29 -16.56 -4.30
C GLU A 50 8.20 -15.86 -5.30
N ASP A 51 9.51 -16.01 -5.09
CA ASP A 51 10.43 -16.05 -6.22
C ASP A 51 9.77 -17.01 -7.21
N ALA A 52 9.35 -16.47 -8.36
CA ALA A 52 8.88 -17.29 -9.47
C ALA A 52 10.05 -18.22 -9.82
N ALA A 53 10.08 -19.40 -9.20
CA ALA A 53 11.15 -20.36 -9.34
C ALA A 53 11.16 -20.71 -10.82
N LEU A 54 12.18 -20.20 -11.52
CA LEU A 54 12.34 -20.50 -12.94
C LEU A 54 12.47 -22.01 -13.08
N GLU A 55 11.80 -22.57 -14.07
CA GLU A 55 11.81 -24.01 -14.30
C GLU A 55 13.26 -24.53 -14.34
N GLU A 56 13.51 -25.64 -13.65
CA GLU A 56 14.82 -26.28 -13.59
C GLU A 56 15.31 -26.58 -15.02
N GLY A 57 16.32 -25.84 -15.49
CA GLY A 57 16.83 -25.93 -16.86
C GLY A 57 16.75 -24.65 -17.70
N ALA A 58 16.23 -23.54 -17.16
CA ALA A 58 16.23 -22.24 -17.83
C ALA A 58 17.66 -21.76 -18.17
N THR A 59 17.82 -21.20 -19.37
CA THR A 59 19.06 -20.56 -19.83
C THR A 59 19.28 -19.21 -19.12
N GLU A 60 20.53 -18.74 -19.08
CA GLU A 60 20.85 -17.41 -18.51
C GLU A 60 20.06 -16.26 -19.17
N GLU A 61 19.77 -16.39 -20.47
CA GLU A 61 18.97 -15.41 -21.21
C GLU A 61 17.50 -15.41 -20.75
N GLU A 62 16.90 -16.58 -20.58
CA GLU A 62 15.52 -16.71 -20.08
C GLU A 62 15.39 -16.17 -18.65
N ILE A 63 16.39 -16.42 -17.79
CA ILE A 63 16.47 -15.85 -16.45
C ILE A 63 16.50 -14.33 -16.50
N ALA A 64 17.33 -13.75 -17.37
CA ALA A 64 17.45 -12.30 -17.52
C ALA A 64 16.15 -11.65 -18.04
N VAL A 65 15.49 -12.27 -19.02
CA VAL A 65 14.20 -11.80 -19.56
C VAL A 65 13.11 -11.87 -18.50
N ALA A 66 13.01 -12.97 -17.75
CA ALA A 66 12.03 -13.11 -16.69
C ALA A 66 12.25 -12.08 -15.57
N ALA A 67 13.50 -11.86 -15.16
CA ALA A 67 13.84 -10.82 -14.17
C ALA A 67 13.47 -9.41 -14.65
N PHE A 68 13.71 -9.10 -15.93
CA PHE A 68 13.30 -7.83 -16.52
C PHE A 68 11.78 -7.66 -16.52
N CYS A 69 11.03 -8.68 -16.95
CA CYS A 69 9.57 -8.67 -16.95
C CYS A 69 9.00 -8.50 -15.53
N ASN A 70 9.53 -9.25 -14.56
CA ASN A 70 9.11 -9.17 -13.16
C ASN A 70 9.38 -7.77 -12.56
N ALA A 71 10.53 -7.17 -12.87
CA ALA A 71 10.84 -5.80 -12.43
C ALA A 71 9.83 -4.78 -12.99
N TRP A 72 9.45 -4.89 -14.27
CA TRP A 72 8.44 -4.00 -14.85
C TRP A 72 7.04 -4.26 -14.33
N LEU A 73 6.66 -5.52 -14.11
CA LEU A 73 5.37 -5.87 -13.51
C LEU A 73 5.26 -5.33 -12.08
N ASP A 74 6.33 -5.40 -11.28
CA ASP A 74 6.39 -4.79 -9.95
C ASP A 74 6.17 -3.27 -10.04
N VAL A 75 6.89 -2.58 -10.92
CA VAL A 75 6.76 -1.12 -11.11
C VAL A 75 5.35 -0.72 -11.55
N ILE A 76 4.76 -1.44 -12.50
CA ILE A 76 3.38 -1.20 -12.94
C ILE A 76 2.42 -1.46 -11.78
N GLY A 77 2.60 -2.54 -11.03
CA GLY A 77 1.80 -2.87 -9.85
C GLY A 77 1.85 -1.77 -8.80
N LEU A 78 3.05 -1.28 -8.47
CA LEU A 78 3.27 -0.17 -7.54
C LEU A 78 2.63 1.13 -8.03
N ALA A 79 2.79 1.48 -9.31
CA ALA A 79 2.23 2.70 -9.87
C ALA A 79 0.69 2.67 -9.88
N VAL A 80 0.10 1.54 -10.30
CA VAL A 80 -1.36 1.31 -10.26
C VAL A 80 -1.86 1.38 -8.82
N MET A 81 -1.16 0.75 -7.89
CA MET A 81 -1.53 0.78 -6.48
C MET A 81 -1.52 2.21 -5.94
N GLY A 82 -0.44 2.96 -6.14
CA GLY A 82 -0.36 4.35 -5.70
C GLY A 82 -1.51 5.20 -6.25
N ARG A 83 -1.89 5.02 -7.52
CA ARG A 83 -3.04 5.71 -8.12
C ARG A 83 -4.38 5.30 -7.51
N LEU A 84 -4.59 4.02 -7.21
CA LEU A 84 -5.82 3.54 -6.58
C LEU A 84 -5.95 4.08 -5.15
N LEU A 85 -4.88 3.99 -4.36
CA LEU A 85 -4.87 4.50 -2.99
C LEU A 85 -5.07 6.01 -2.95
N GLU A 86 -4.45 6.75 -3.87
CA GLU A 86 -4.67 8.19 -4.04
C GLU A 86 -6.13 8.53 -4.29
N LYS A 87 -6.83 7.77 -5.15
CA LYS A 87 -8.26 7.96 -5.41
C LYS A 87 -9.11 7.70 -4.18
N ILE A 88 -8.78 6.69 -3.39
CA ILE A 88 -9.46 6.40 -2.12
C ILE A 88 -9.27 7.56 -1.15
N MET A 89 -8.06 8.09 -1.01
CA MET A 89 -7.80 9.23 -0.13
C MET A 89 -8.61 10.47 -0.53
N ARG A 90 -8.97 10.63 -1.80
CA ARG A 90 -9.80 11.77 -2.26
C ARG A 90 -11.30 11.62 -2.04
N ILE A 91 -11.78 10.45 -1.59
CA ILE A 91 -13.19 10.29 -1.24
C ILE A 91 -13.52 11.28 -0.11
N SER A 92 -14.62 12.02 -0.23
CA SER A 92 -14.98 13.03 0.77
C SER A 92 -15.49 12.39 2.05
N GLN A 93 -16.43 11.45 1.91
CA GLN A 93 -17.03 10.72 3.03
C GLN A 93 -17.67 9.42 2.51
N LEU A 94 -17.69 8.38 3.33
CA LEU A 94 -18.38 7.12 3.11
C LEU A 94 -19.37 6.87 4.25
N THR A 95 -20.47 6.20 3.90
CA THR A 95 -21.36 5.59 4.89
C THR A 95 -20.75 4.28 5.40
N SER A 96 -21.30 3.71 6.48
CA SER A 96 -20.91 2.36 6.95
C SER A 96 -20.98 1.33 5.81
N LYS A 97 -22.05 1.36 5.02
CA LYS A 97 -22.20 0.47 3.86
C LYS A 97 -21.16 0.76 2.77
N GLY A 98 -20.83 2.02 2.55
CA GLY A 98 -19.73 2.41 1.65
C GLY A 98 -18.37 1.87 2.10
N CYS A 99 -18.11 1.83 3.40
CA CYS A 99 -16.88 1.26 3.96
C CYS A 99 -16.82 -0.26 3.79
N GLU A 100 -17.96 -0.96 3.93
CA GLU A 100 -18.06 -2.39 3.61
C GLU A 100 -17.74 -2.66 2.13
N HIS A 101 -18.29 -1.84 1.21
CA HIS A 101 -18.00 -1.95 -0.21
C HIS A 101 -16.52 -1.67 -0.52
N LEU A 102 -15.95 -0.61 0.03
CA LEU A 102 -14.52 -0.31 -0.12
C LEU A 102 -13.64 -1.48 0.38
N THR A 103 -14.01 -2.09 1.50
CA THR A 103 -13.29 -3.26 2.03
C THR A 103 -13.37 -4.45 1.09
N ALA A 104 -14.55 -4.71 0.51
CA ALA A 104 -14.73 -5.76 -0.49
C ALA A 104 -13.89 -5.50 -1.75
N ASP A 105 -13.85 -4.25 -2.22
CA ASP A 105 -13.05 -3.85 -3.39
C ASP A 105 -11.55 -4.02 -3.12
N LEU A 106 -11.06 -3.60 -1.95
CA LEU A 106 -9.66 -3.77 -1.54
C LEU A 106 -9.30 -5.27 -1.40
N ASN A 107 -10.19 -6.09 -0.84
CA ASN A 107 -9.98 -7.53 -0.77
C ASN A 107 -9.97 -8.20 -2.15
N TYR A 108 -10.79 -7.71 -3.09
CA TYR A 108 -10.72 -8.17 -4.47
C TYR A 108 -9.37 -7.81 -5.10
N LEU A 109 -8.86 -6.59 -4.91
CA LEU A 109 -7.54 -6.19 -5.38
C LEU A 109 -6.43 -7.07 -4.78
N ILE A 110 -6.49 -7.37 -3.48
CA ILE A 110 -5.55 -8.30 -2.82
C ILE A 110 -5.53 -9.63 -3.57
N ASN A 111 -6.68 -10.23 -3.85
CA ASN A 111 -6.76 -11.51 -4.56
C ASN A 111 -6.20 -11.43 -5.98
N VAL A 112 -6.50 -10.35 -6.72
CA VAL A 112 -5.98 -10.14 -8.08
C VAL A 112 -4.45 -10.03 -8.06
N PHE A 113 -3.90 -9.22 -7.16
CA PHE A 113 -2.45 -9.04 -7.04
C PHE A 113 -1.74 -10.30 -6.56
N SER A 114 -2.33 -11.05 -5.63
CA SER A 114 -1.82 -12.39 -5.26
C SER A 114 -1.82 -13.35 -6.44
N ALA A 115 -2.87 -13.36 -7.25
CA ALA A 115 -2.97 -14.25 -8.41
C ALA A 115 -2.01 -13.89 -9.55
N LEU A 116 -1.58 -12.63 -9.63
CA LEU A 116 -0.56 -12.20 -10.60
C LEU A 116 0.85 -12.71 -10.25
N GLY A 117 1.10 -13.14 -9.00
CA GLY A 117 2.38 -13.71 -8.59
C GLY A 117 3.56 -12.76 -8.71
N VAL A 118 3.31 -11.44 -8.67
CA VAL A 118 4.37 -10.43 -8.77
C VAL A 118 4.99 -10.22 -7.41
N ALA A 119 6.31 -10.41 -7.31
CA ALA A 119 7.06 -10.20 -6.07
C ALA A 119 6.77 -8.79 -5.49
N GLY A 120 6.51 -8.71 -4.18
CA GLY A 120 6.16 -7.45 -3.53
C GLY A 120 4.66 -7.12 -3.52
N HIS A 121 3.82 -7.96 -4.15
CA HIS A 121 2.37 -7.80 -4.20
C HIS A 121 1.67 -9.01 -3.57
N PRO A 122 0.48 -8.84 -2.95
CA PRO A 122 -0.23 -7.59 -2.74
C PRO A 122 0.50 -6.65 -1.77
N HIS A 123 0.43 -5.35 -2.04
CA HIS A 123 1.12 -4.36 -1.21
C HIS A 123 0.50 -4.31 0.21
N PRO A 124 1.29 -4.31 1.32
CA PRO A 124 0.75 -4.43 2.68
C PRO A 124 -0.24 -3.32 3.07
N LEU A 125 -0.08 -2.12 2.51
CA LEU A 125 -1.03 -1.01 2.75
C LEU A 125 -2.45 -1.28 2.27
N VAL A 126 -2.65 -2.16 1.29
CA VAL A 126 -4.00 -2.47 0.79
C VAL A 126 -4.79 -3.21 1.86
N SER A 127 -4.17 -4.24 2.43
CA SER A 127 -4.73 -5.02 3.55
C SER A 127 -4.88 -4.19 4.81
N HIS A 128 -3.92 -3.29 5.06
CA HIS A 128 -4.04 -2.31 6.13
C HIS A 128 -5.27 -1.43 5.95
N MET A 129 -5.45 -0.81 4.78
CA MET A 129 -6.59 0.07 4.49
C MET A 129 -7.93 -0.67 4.51
N ALA A 130 -7.98 -1.91 4.04
CA ALA A 130 -9.18 -2.76 4.13
C ALA A 130 -9.57 -2.97 5.60
N THR A 131 -8.58 -3.19 6.47
CA THR A 131 -8.80 -3.33 7.91
C THR A 131 -9.28 -2.01 8.52
N LEU A 132 -8.59 -0.89 8.23
CA LEU A 132 -8.95 0.44 8.75
C LEU A 132 -10.35 0.89 8.34
N ALA A 133 -10.84 0.49 7.16
CA ALA A 133 -12.18 0.84 6.69
C ALA A 133 -13.29 0.25 7.57
N THR A 134 -13.04 -0.87 8.25
CA THR A 134 -14.03 -1.61 9.06
C THR A 134 -13.67 -1.72 10.54
N LEU A 135 -12.48 -1.26 10.94
CA LEU A 135 -12.02 -1.23 12.33
C LEU A 135 -12.98 -0.44 13.22
N SER A 136 -13.13 -0.78 14.50
CA SER A 136 -13.98 0.02 15.39
C SER A 136 -13.45 1.45 15.54
N ASP A 137 -14.33 2.42 15.82
CA ASP A 137 -13.93 3.83 15.94
C ASP A 137 -12.91 4.05 17.06
N SER A 138 -13.03 3.32 18.18
CA SER A 138 -12.07 3.38 19.29
C SER A 138 -10.72 2.79 18.91
N ASP A 139 -10.71 1.64 18.23
CA ASP A 139 -9.47 0.97 17.84
C ASP A 139 -8.73 1.77 16.77
N LEU A 140 -9.47 2.41 15.85
CA LEU A 140 -8.87 3.30 14.84
C LEU A 140 -8.20 4.52 15.48
N LYS A 141 -8.83 5.14 16.48
CA LYS A 141 -8.23 6.25 17.23
C LYS A 141 -6.98 5.81 17.97
N ALA A 142 -7.06 4.70 18.72
CA ALA A 142 -5.91 4.15 19.44
C ALA A 142 -4.74 3.83 18.49
N GLN A 143 -5.05 3.30 17.30
CA GLN A 143 -4.05 3.03 16.27
C GLN A 143 -3.35 4.33 15.80
N ILE A 144 -4.10 5.37 15.47
CA ILE A 144 -3.56 6.69 15.06
C ILE A 144 -2.68 7.29 16.16
N GLU A 145 -3.11 7.21 17.41
CA GLU A 145 -2.41 7.76 18.58
C GLU A 145 -1.14 6.97 18.94
N SER A 146 -1.09 5.67 18.62
CA SER A 146 0.07 4.82 18.91
C SER A 146 1.31 5.12 18.06
N ARG A 147 1.14 5.87 16.96
CA ARG A 147 2.21 6.17 16.00
C ARG A 147 3.30 7.05 16.59
N ASN A 148 4.56 6.69 16.35
CA ASN A 148 5.70 7.45 16.81
C ASN A 148 5.90 8.73 15.96
N SER A 149 5.63 9.89 16.56
CA SER A 149 5.80 11.19 15.91
C SER A 149 7.23 11.54 15.48
N ALA A 150 8.26 10.85 16.00
CA ALA A 150 9.64 11.05 15.59
C ALA A 150 10.01 10.31 14.28
N SER A 151 9.18 9.36 13.84
CA SER A 151 9.39 8.60 12.62
C SER A 151 8.59 9.21 11.46
N GLU A 152 9.27 9.67 10.41
CA GLU A 152 8.58 10.24 9.24
C GLU A 152 7.67 9.22 8.54
N VAL A 153 8.09 7.96 8.49
CA VAL A 153 7.31 6.86 7.90
C VAL A 153 6.03 6.61 8.70
N GLU A 154 6.12 6.58 10.03
CA GLU A 154 4.94 6.43 10.88
C GLU A 154 4.06 7.67 10.86
N ASN A 155 4.61 8.87 10.70
CA ASN A 155 3.83 10.09 10.48
C ASN A 155 3.05 10.04 9.16
N ALA A 156 3.64 9.52 8.08
CA ALA A 156 2.94 9.32 6.82
C ALA A 156 1.81 8.30 6.97
N LEU A 157 2.05 7.18 7.67
CA LEU A 157 1.00 6.19 8.00
C LEU A 157 -0.10 6.82 8.87
N ARG A 158 0.26 7.61 9.87
CA ARG A 158 -0.68 8.33 10.73
C ARG A 158 -1.59 9.24 9.91
N ALA A 159 -1.04 9.95 8.91
CA ALA A 159 -1.84 10.79 8.01
C ALA A 159 -2.83 9.97 7.18
N VAL A 160 -2.41 8.81 6.66
CA VAL A 160 -3.29 7.87 5.94
C VAL A 160 -4.42 7.39 6.84
N GLU A 161 -4.10 6.96 8.07
CA GLU A 161 -5.08 6.48 9.06
C GLU A 161 -6.06 7.59 9.46
N ALA A 162 -5.57 8.79 9.74
CA ALA A 162 -6.39 9.96 10.04
C ALA A 162 -7.30 10.35 8.87
N ARG A 163 -6.81 10.22 7.63
CA ARG A 163 -7.63 10.45 6.44
C ARG A 163 -8.74 9.42 6.30
N ILE A 164 -8.48 8.14 6.59
CA ILE A 164 -9.53 7.10 6.63
C ILE A 164 -10.56 7.41 7.71
N ALA A 165 -10.14 7.84 8.91
CA ALA A 165 -11.06 8.27 9.95
C ALA A 165 -11.98 9.40 9.47
N LEU A 166 -11.43 10.40 8.78
CA LEU A 166 -12.21 11.49 8.20
C LEU A 166 -13.20 10.98 7.13
N ILE A 167 -12.76 10.12 6.22
CA ILE A 167 -13.63 9.50 5.20
C ILE A 167 -14.80 8.76 5.87
N ARG A 168 -14.56 8.12 7.01
CA ARG A 168 -15.59 7.43 7.79
C ARG A 168 -16.49 8.36 8.62
N GLY A 169 -16.17 9.65 8.69
CA GLY A 169 -16.86 10.63 9.53
C GLY A 169 -16.53 10.52 11.02
N ILE A 170 -15.36 9.98 11.37
CA ILE A 170 -14.90 9.82 12.75
C ILE A 170 -14.06 11.05 13.13
N PRO A 171 -14.41 11.78 14.20
CA PRO A 171 -13.61 12.91 14.67
C PRO A 171 -12.24 12.46 15.17
N THR A 172 -11.18 13.08 14.63
CA THR A 172 -9.80 12.95 15.08
C THR A 172 -9.40 14.27 15.74
N GLU A 173 -9.79 14.45 17.00
CA GLU A 173 -9.39 15.60 17.83
C GLU A 173 -8.00 15.38 18.42
#